data_AF-A0A3D0JX62-F1
#
_entry.id   AF-A0A3D0JX62-F1
#
_cell.length_a   1.000
_cell.length_b   1.000
_cell.length_c   1.000
_cell.angle_alpha   90.00
_cell.angle_beta   90.00
_cell.angle_gamma   90.00
#
_symmetry.space_group_name_H-M   'P 1'
#
loop_
_entity.id
_entity.type
_entity.pdbx_description
1 polymer ?
#
loop_
_entity_poly.entity_id
_entity_poly.type
_entity_poly.pdbx_seq_one_letter_code
_entity_poly.pdbx_strand_id
1 'polypeptide(L)'
;KELGWDDVTPVDMVGLEVGYRLIPLVDRNQGGQLLARIKGVRKKLSQEMGFLMPSVHIRDNLDLAPNAYRLTLMGVSVAEAEVYPDRELAINPGQVFGPLNGIAAKDPAFGLEAVWIDPTQRDQAQSLGYTVVDASTVVATHLNQVLHKHAHELLGHEEVQQLMQLLAKSSPKLAEELVPGLVSLSTLLKVLQALLQEQVPVRDIRTIAEAIANVAPKSQDPAAMVAAVRVSLARAIVQGIVGLEPELPVITLEPRLEQILLNSLQKAGQGGEDGILLEPGMAEKLQRSLVEAAQRQEMLGKPVILLVAGPVRAMLSRFARLAVPSMHVLAYQEIPDSKQVTIVATVGQN
;
A
#
# COMPACT_ATOMS: atom_id res chain seq x y z
N LYS A 1 22.82 39.05 -6.30
CA LYS A 1 21.41 38.88 -6.71
C LYS A 1 20.60 38.75 -5.44
N GLU A 2 19.54 39.54 -5.29
CA GLU A 2 18.59 39.38 -4.18
C GLU A 2 17.74 38.14 -4.42
N LEU A 3 17.34 37.47 -3.35
CA LEU A 3 16.50 36.28 -3.39
C LEU A 3 15.10 36.63 -3.92
N GLY A 4 14.53 35.81 -4.79
CA GLY A 4 13.22 35.98 -5.40
C GLY A 4 12.41 34.69 -5.46
N TRP A 5 11.17 34.76 -5.96
CA TRP A 5 10.30 33.58 -6.08
C TRP A 5 10.88 32.47 -6.97
N ASP A 6 11.80 32.81 -7.87
CA ASP A 6 12.52 31.84 -8.71
C ASP A 6 13.51 30.97 -7.91
N ASP A 7 13.87 31.37 -6.68
CA ASP A 7 14.69 30.57 -5.77
C ASP A 7 13.86 29.54 -4.99
N VAL A 8 12.52 29.60 -5.07
CA VAL A 8 11.63 28.58 -4.50
C VAL A 8 11.54 27.41 -5.47
N THR A 9 12.47 26.47 -5.35
CA THR A 9 12.46 25.25 -6.17
C THR A 9 11.23 24.40 -5.84
N PRO A 10 10.47 23.93 -6.85
CA PRO A 10 9.41 22.96 -6.65
C PRO A 10 9.94 21.71 -5.93
N VAL A 11 9.11 21.17 -5.04
CA VAL A 11 9.46 19.98 -4.28
C VAL A 11 9.19 18.75 -5.14
N ASP A 12 10.20 17.90 -5.31
CA ASP A 12 10.05 16.63 -6.03
C ASP A 12 9.06 15.71 -5.31
N MET A 13 8.10 15.16 -6.06
CA MET A 13 7.12 14.23 -5.51
C MET A 13 7.75 12.94 -4.98
N VAL A 14 8.72 12.41 -5.73
CA VAL A 14 9.50 11.23 -5.36
C VAL A 14 10.96 11.51 -5.66
N GLY A 15 11.79 11.39 -4.63
CA GLY A 15 13.25 11.52 -4.72
C GLY A 15 13.97 10.24 -4.34
N LEU A 16 15.11 10.02 -4.98
CA LEU A 16 16.12 9.04 -4.61
C LEU A 16 17.47 9.78 -4.48
N GLU A 17 17.91 9.94 -3.24
CA GLU A 17 19.23 10.49 -2.93
C GLU A 17 20.22 9.34 -2.78
N VAL A 18 21.41 9.50 -3.36
CA VAL A 18 22.43 8.43 -3.35
C VAL A 18 23.78 8.94 -2.84
N GLY A 19 24.43 8.14 -2.00
CA GLY A 19 25.82 8.34 -1.61
C GLY A 19 26.77 8.13 -2.80
N TYR A 20 27.97 8.71 -2.73
CA TYR A 20 28.86 8.78 -3.90
C TYR A 20 29.28 7.42 -4.48
N ARG A 21 29.32 6.34 -3.68
CA ARG A 21 29.66 4.99 -4.21
C ARG A 21 28.53 4.37 -5.03
N LEU A 22 27.31 4.90 -4.93
CA LEU A 22 26.14 4.41 -5.66
C LEU A 22 25.91 5.16 -6.98
N ILE A 23 26.64 6.26 -7.24
CA ILE A 23 26.54 7.05 -8.48
C ILE A 23 26.64 6.17 -9.75
N PRO A 24 27.57 5.19 -9.86
CA PRO A 24 27.64 4.34 -11.04
C PRO A 24 26.35 3.55 -11.33
N LEU A 25 25.54 3.23 -10.30
CA LEU A 25 24.28 2.51 -10.47
C LEU A 25 23.21 3.38 -11.16
N VAL A 26 23.31 4.71 -11.05
CA VAL A 26 22.34 5.69 -11.56
C VAL A 26 22.87 6.52 -12.73
N ASP A 27 24.12 6.37 -13.12
CA ASP A 27 24.71 7.06 -14.27
C ASP A 27 24.45 6.27 -15.57
N ARG A 28 23.75 6.91 -16.53
CA ARG A 28 23.49 6.35 -17.87
C ARG A 28 24.78 6.01 -18.62
N ASN A 29 25.84 6.79 -18.44
CA ASN A 29 27.11 6.60 -19.15
C ASN A 29 27.90 5.40 -18.61
N GLN A 30 27.59 4.94 -17.40
CA GLN A 30 28.26 3.83 -16.72
C GLN A 30 27.40 2.54 -16.71
N GLY A 31 26.36 2.47 -17.55
CA GLY A 31 25.49 1.30 -17.65
C GLY A 31 24.31 1.30 -16.67
N GLY A 32 24.20 2.32 -15.80
CA GLY A 32 23.01 2.78 -15.06
C GLY A 32 21.90 1.75 -14.79
N GLN A 33 22.23 0.59 -14.22
CA GLN A 33 21.31 -0.55 -14.12
C GLN A 33 20.06 -0.20 -13.29
N LEU A 34 20.20 0.67 -12.29
CA LEU A 34 19.10 1.07 -11.43
C LEU A 34 18.06 1.91 -12.19
N LEU A 35 18.45 2.69 -13.19
CA LEU A 35 17.52 3.52 -13.98
C LEU A 35 16.47 2.67 -14.71
N ALA A 36 16.91 1.57 -15.32
CA ALA A 36 16.01 0.65 -16.01
C ALA A 36 15.04 -0.03 -15.03
N ARG A 37 15.53 -0.40 -13.83
CA ARG A 37 14.71 -1.01 -12.79
C ARG A 37 13.68 -0.04 -12.22
N ILE A 38 14.04 1.21 -11.95
CA ILE A 38 13.11 2.27 -11.51
C ILE A 38 12.00 2.48 -12.55
N LYS A 39 12.34 2.53 -13.84
CA LYS A 39 11.35 2.60 -14.92
C LYS A 39 10.41 1.38 -14.92
N GLY A 40 10.95 0.18 -14.70
CA GLY A 40 10.19 -1.06 -14.55
C GLY A 40 9.21 -1.01 -13.39
N VAL A 41 9.67 -0.58 -12.20
CA VAL A 41 8.85 -0.40 -10.99
C VAL A 41 7.70 0.56 -11.26
N ARG A 42 7.98 1.75 -11.81
CA ARG A 42 6.94 2.73 -12.15
C ARG A 42 5.91 2.16 -13.12
N LYS A 43 6.36 1.46 -14.17
CA LYS A 43 5.45 0.85 -15.15
C LYS A 43 4.54 -0.20 -14.49
N LYS A 44 5.12 -1.09 -13.69
CA LYS A 44 4.39 -2.15 -12.98
C LYS A 44 3.34 -1.55 -12.03
N LEU A 45 3.75 -0.65 -11.14
CA LEU A 45 2.84 0.00 -10.18
C LEU A 45 1.75 0.81 -10.89
N SER A 46 2.06 1.46 -12.02
CA SER A 46 1.04 2.20 -12.77
C SER A 46 -0.04 1.28 -13.32
N GLN A 47 0.35 0.09 -13.79
CA GLN A 47 -0.58 -0.92 -14.29
C GLN A 47 -1.38 -1.58 -13.15
N GLU A 48 -0.73 -1.83 -12.01
CA GLU A 48 -1.33 -2.47 -10.86
C GLU A 48 -2.36 -1.54 -10.19
N MET A 49 -1.96 -0.30 -9.86
CA MET A 49 -2.77 0.68 -9.12
C MET A 49 -3.74 1.45 -10.02
N GLY A 50 -3.45 1.59 -11.31
CA GLY A 50 -4.38 2.19 -12.27
C GLY A 50 -4.20 3.68 -12.53
N PHE A 51 -3.10 4.30 -12.09
CA PHE A 51 -2.73 5.67 -12.46
C PHE A 51 -1.21 5.76 -12.72
N LEU A 52 -0.76 6.79 -13.44
CA LEU A 52 0.65 6.92 -13.78
C LEU A 52 1.47 7.34 -12.55
N MET A 53 2.42 6.50 -12.14
CA MET A 53 3.34 6.84 -11.05
C MET A 53 4.23 8.04 -11.44
N PRO A 54 4.44 9.02 -10.53
CA PRO A 54 5.31 10.16 -10.78
C PRO A 54 6.75 9.72 -11.09
N SER A 55 7.51 10.61 -11.75
CA SER A 55 8.93 10.38 -12.02
C SER A 55 9.73 10.42 -10.72
N VAL A 56 10.77 9.59 -10.65
CA VAL A 56 11.73 9.57 -9.53
C VAL A 56 12.90 10.48 -9.88
N HIS A 57 13.07 11.55 -9.12
CA HIS A 57 14.21 12.45 -9.26
C HIS A 57 15.40 11.89 -8.49
N ILE A 58 16.51 11.67 -9.19
CA ILE A 58 17.71 11.07 -8.62
C ILE A 58 18.78 12.15 -8.48
N ARG A 59 19.36 12.26 -7.28
CA ARG A 59 20.44 13.21 -6.99
C ARG A 59 21.50 12.56 -6.11
N ASP A 60 22.76 12.92 -6.32
CA ASP A 60 23.79 12.61 -5.35
C ASP A 60 23.60 13.47 -4.09
N ASN A 61 23.94 12.92 -2.94
CA ASN A 61 23.93 13.62 -1.68
C ASN A 61 25.21 13.26 -0.92
N LEU A 62 26.14 14.22 -0.83
CA LEU A 62 27.44 14.05 -0.19
C LEU A 62 27.36 13.96 1.34
N ASP A 63 26.21 14.34 1.92
CA ASP A 63 25.96 14.18 3.36
C ASP A 63 25.54 12.74 3.73
N LEU A 64 25.18 11.91 2.74
CA LEU A 64 24.90 10.49 2.96
C LEU A 64 26.19 9.69 3.13
N ALA A 65 26.10 8.61 3.91
CA ALA A 65 27.16 7.61 3.95
C ALA A 65 27.45 7.08 2.52
N PRO A 66 28.69 6.67 2.22
CA PRO A 66 29.11 6.34 0.85
C PRO A 66 28.19 5.36 0.11
N ASN A 67 27.71 4.36 0.84
CA ASN A 67 26.89 3.24 0.38
C ASN A 67 25.39 3.41 0.71
N ALA A 68 24.99 4.54 1.29
CA ALA A 68 23.61 4.80 1.67
C ALA A 68 22.82 5.39 0.50
N TYR A 69 21.53 5.10 0.47
CA TYR A 69 20.55 5.83 -0.32
C TYR A 69 19.36 6.19 0.55
N ARG A 70 18.65 7.25 0.16
CA ARG A 70 17.46 7.74 0.85
C ARG A 70 16.33 7.95 -0.15
N LEU A 71 15.14 7.49 0.23
CA LEU A 71 13.91 7.72 -0.49
C LEU A 71 13.15 8.86 0.16
N THR A 72 12.73 9.83 -0.66
CA THR A 72 11.95 10.99 -0.20
C THR A 72 10.62 11.04 -0.93
N LEU A 73 9.57 11.46 -0.22
CA LEU A 73 8.26 11.77 -0.78
C LEU A 73 7.91 13.21 -0.42
N MET A 74 7.55 14.03 -1.42
CA MET A 74 7.28 15.46 -1.22
C MET A 74 8.39 16.15 -0.41
N GLY A 75 9.66 15.83 -0.72
CA GLY A 75 10.84 16.38 -0.05
C GLY A 75 11.12 15.84 1.37
N VAL A 76 10.28 14.96 1.91
CA VAL A 76 10.44 14.38 3.26
C VAL A 76 11.02 12.98 3.16
N SER A 77 12.06 12.68 3.95
CA SER A 77 12.67 11.35 4.04
C SER A 77 11.66 10.33 4.60
N VAL A 78 11.43 9.25 3.85
CA VAL A 78 10.52 8.17 4.28
C VAL A 78 11.22 6.84 4.48
N ALA A 79 12.40 6.66 3.88
CA ALA A 79 13.19 5.44 3.98
C ALA A 79 14.66 5.72 3.72
N GLU A 80 15.54 4.97 4.37
CA GLU A 80 16.99 5.02 4.18
C GLU A 80 17.58 3.63 4.40
N ALA A 81 18.55 3.23 3.58
CA ALA A 81 19.25 1.96 3.72
C ALA A 81 20.62 1.99 3.05
N GLU A 82 21.46 1.01 3.35
CA GLU A 82 22.77 0.83 2.72
C GLU A 82 22.78 -0.34 1.74
N VAL A 83 23.49 -0.16 0.63
CA VAL A 83 23.75 -1.22 -0.36
C VAL A 83 25.21 -1.22 -0.79
N TYR A 84 25.70 -2.38 -1.18
CA TYR A 84 27.10 -2.58 -1.56
C TYR A 84 27.14 -2.95 -3.06
N PRO A 85 27.49 -2.02 -3.97
CA PRO A 85 27.44 -2.24 -5.41
C PRO A 85 28.28 -3.41 -5.93
N ASP A 86 29.33 -3.78 -5.20
CA ASP A 86 30.26 -4.86 -5.47
C ASP A 86 29.87 -6.22 -4.86
N ARG A 87 28.69 -6.29 -4.20
CA ARG A 87 28.20 -7.47 -3.49
C ARG A 87 26.77 -7.82 -3.90
N GLU A 88 26.35 -9.01 -3.50
CA GLU A 88 24.97 -9.47 -3.64
C GLU A 88 24.33 -9.66 -2.27
N LEU A 89 23.02 -9.43 -2.16
CA LEU A 89 22.25 -9.65 -0.94
C LEU A 89 21.63 -11.05 -0.98
N ALA A 90 22.05 -11.92 -0.08
CA ALA A 90 21.45 -13.22 0.16
C ALA A 90 20.39 -13.10 1.25
N ILE A 91 19.11 -13.20 0.87
CA ILE A 91 17.95 -13.03 1.75
C ILE A 91 17.48 -14.41 2.24
N ASN A 92 17.26 -14.54 3.55
CA ASN A 92 16.68 -15.74 4.14
C ASN A 92 15.13 -15.67 4.07
N PRO A 93 14.46 -16.51 3.26
CA PRO A 93 13.00 -16.51 3.18
C PRO A 93 12.31 -17.29 4.33
N GLY A 94 13.08 -17.77 5.32
CA GLY A 94 12.61 -18.50 6.50
C GLY A 94 13.09 -19.95 6.57
N GLN A 95 13.58 -20.53 5.48
CA GLN A 95 14.05 -21.92 5.40
C GLN A 95 15.41 -21.98 4.70
N VAL A 96 16.49 -21.88 5.47
CA VAL A 96 17.87 -21.97 4.96
C VAL A 96 18.67 -23.04 5.70
N PHE A 97 19.65 -23.65 5.03
CA PHE A 97 20.38 -24.83 5.50
C PHE A 97 21.83 -24.55 5.93
N GLY A 98 22.08 -23.38 6.51
CA GLY A 98 23.39 -23.00 7.06
C GLY A 98 23.66 -21.51 6.93
N PRO A 99 24.59 -20.95 7.73
CA PRO A 99 24.96 -19.54 7.62
C PRO A 99 25.88 -19.28 6.42
N LEU A 100 25.90 -18.03 5.96
CA LEU A 100 26.83 -17.52 4.95
C LEU A 100 27.87 -16.59 5.58
N ASN A 101 29.07 -16.56 5.00
CA ASN A 101 30.11 -15.61 5.39
C ASN A 101 29.94 -14.29 4.63
N GLY A 102 29.74 -13.20 5.37
CA GLY A 102 29.55 -11.88 4.77
C GLY A 102 29.16 -10.82 5.79
N ILE A 103 28.63 -9.71 5.30
CA ILE A 103 28.18 -8.60 6.15
C ILE A 103 26.71 -8.85 6.48
N ALA A 104 26.41 -9.11 7.75
CA ALA A 104 25.03 -9.27 8.21
C ALA A 104 24.22 -7.99 7.95
N ALA A 105 22.99 -8.15 7.47
CA ALA A 105 22.10 -7.06 7.13
C ALA A 105 20.63 -7.49 7.27
N LYS A 106 19.72 -6.55 6.99
CA LYS A 106 18.31 -6.86 6.74
C LYS A 106 17.92 -6.37 5.36
N ASP A 107 17.05 -7.11 4.70
CA ASP A 107 16.41 -6.61 3.48
C ASP A 107 15.55 -5.38 3.83
N PRO A 108 15.75 -4.22 3.17
CA PRO A 108 15.04 -3.00 3.52
C PRO A 108 13.56 -3.01 3.12
N ALA A 109 13.15 -3.89 2.20
CA ALA A 109 11.77 -3.94 1.72
C ALA A 109 10.84 -4.70 2.68
N PHE A 110 11.32 -5.80 3.26
CA PHE A 110 10.51 -6.72 4.08
C PHE A 110 11.07 -6.93 5.49
N GLY A 111 12.27 -6.43 5.80
CA GLY A 111 12.91 -6.60 7.11
C GLY A 111 13.46 -8.00 7.37
N LEU A 112 13.57 -8.84 6.33
CA LEU A 112 14.07 -10.20 6.44
C LEU A 112 15.57 -10.23 6.73
N GLU A 113 16.01 -11.22 7.52
CA GLU A 113 17.43 -11.44 7.79
C GLU A 113 18.17 -11.75 6.47
N ALA A 114 19.31 -11.09 6.27
CA ALA A 114 20.07 -11.19 5.04
C ALA A 114 21.58 -11.04 5.28
N VAL A 115 22.38 -11.42 4.27
CA VAL A 115 23.83 -11.29 4.32
C VAL A 115 24.33 -10.75 2.98
N TRP A 116 25.15 -9.69 3.01
CA TRP A 116 25.90 -9.26 1.82
C TRP A 116 27.08 -10.18 1.59
N ILE A 117 27.04 -10.90 0.48
CA ILE A 117 28.03 -11.90 0.08
C ILE A 117 28.85 -11.42 -1.11
N ASP A 118 30.03 -12.01 -1.27
CA ASP A 118 30.78 -11.87 -2.51
C ASP A 118 30.03 -12.57 -3.66
N PRO A 119 29.99 -12.03 -4.89
CA PRO A 119 29.31 -12.67 -6.02
C PRO A 119 29.74 -14.11 -6.28
N THR A 120 30.97 -14.49 -5.93
CA THR A 120 31.47 -15.88 -6.05
C THR A 120 30.75 -16.87 -5.13
N GLN A 121 30.10 -16.40 -4.07
CA GLN A 121 29.33 -17.24 -3.13
C GLN A 121 27.86 -17.45 -3.57
N ARG A 122 27.44 -16.90 -4.72
CA ARG A 122 26.04 -16.95 -5.20
C ARG A 122 25.50 -18.37 -5.27
N ASP A 123 26.20 -19.28 -5.94
CA ASP A 123 25.75 -20.66 -6.14
C ASP A 123 25.64 -21.41 -4.80
N GLN A 124 26.59 -21.17 -3.89
CA GLN A 124 26.55 -21.71 -2.53
C GLN A 124 25.33 -21.19 -1.77
N ALA A 125 25.09 -19.88 -1.76
CA ALA A 125 23.95 -19.27 -1.09
C ALA A 125 22.62 -19.82 -1.61
N GLN A 126 22.46 -19.96 -2.92
CA GLN A 126 21.27 -20.55 -3.53
C GLN A 126 21.11 -22.03 -3.15
N SER A 127 22.20 -22.81 -3.10
CA SER A 127 22.15 -24.21 -2.67
C SER A 127 21.69 -24.38 -1.21
N LEU A 128 21.92 -23.36 -0.37
CA LEU A 128 21.48 -23.30 1.02
C LEU A 128 20.06 -22.74 1.19
N GLY A 129 19.36 -22.39 0.10
CA GLY A 129 17.99 -21.88 0.12
C GLY A 129 17.84 -20.37 0.20
N TYR A 130 18.93 -19.60 0.10
CA TYR A 130 18.85 -18.13 0.07
C TYR A 130 18.37 -17.61 -1.28
N THR A 131 17.58 -16.54 -1.25
CA THR A 131 17.27 -15.76 -2.46
C THR A 131 18.35 -14.69 -2.65
N VAL A 132 19.10 -14.77 -3.75
CA VAL A 132 20.25 -13.87 -4.00
C VAL A 132 19.94 -12.82 -5.06
N VAL A 133 20.09 -11.54 -4.71
CA VAL A 133 19.78 -10.39 -5.57
C VAL A 133 20.91 -9.35 -5.58
N ASP A 134 21.05 -8.64 -6.70
CA ASP A 134 22.04 -7.55 -6.83
C ASP A 134 21.61 -6.27 -6.09
N ALA A 135 22.56 -5.37 -5.82
CA ALA A 135 22.32 -4.10 -5.11
C ALA A 135 21.25 -3.22 -5.78
N SER A 136 21.22 -3.17 -7.12
CA SER A 136 20.22 -2.39 -7.85
C SER A 136 18.80 -2.94 -7.66
N THR A 137 18.66 -4.26 -7.52
CA THR A 137 17.40 -4.95 -7.25
C THR A 137 16.92 -4.70 -5.84
N VAL A 138 17.84 -4.61 -4.87
CA VAL A 138 17.50 -4.22 -3.49
C VAL A 138 16.89 -2.82 -3.45
N VAL A 139 17.55 -1.83 -4.05
CA VAL A 139 17.03 -0.45 -4.10
C VAL A 139 15.69 -0.38 -4.85
N ALA A 140 15.57 -1.07 -5.99
CA ALA A 140 14.34 -1.08 -6.78
C ALA A 140 13.16 -1.74 -6.04
N THR A 141 13.41 -2.83 -5.33
CA THR A 141 12.38 -3.52 -4.52
C THR A 141 11.92 -2.64 -3.36
N HIS A 142 12.85 -1.97 -2.68
CA HIS A 142 12.49 -1.03 -1.61
C HIS A 142 11.69 0.17 -2.13
N LEU A 143 12.12 0.77 -3.24
CA LEU A 143 11.36 1.82 -3.92
C LEU A 143 9.95 1.34 -4.28
N ASN A 144 9.81 0.13 -4.81
CA ASN A 144 8.51 -0.45 -5.14
C ASN A 144 7.60 -0.52 -3.91
N GLN A 145 8.12 -1.00 -2.77
CA GLN A 145 7.34 -1.08 -1.53
C GLN A 145 6.91 0.30 -1.03
N VAL A 146 7.83 1.27 -1.02
CA VAL A 146 7.54 2.64 -0.59
C VAL A 146 6.47 3.27 -1.49
N LEU A 147 6.63 3.21 -2.81
CA LEU A 147 5.65 3.79 -3.75
C LEU A 147 4.29 3.10 -3.67
N HIS A 148 4.26 1.78 -3.50
CA HIS A 148 3.02 1.04 -3.34
C HIS A 148 2.29 1.45 -2.05
N LYS A 149 3.00 1.51 -0.92
CA LYS A 149 2.46 1.92 0.38
C LYS A 149 1.90 3.35 0.36
N HIS A 150 2.60 4.25 -0.31
CA HIS A 150 2.27 5.67 -0.36
C HIS A 150 1.52 6.08 -1.63
N ALA A 151 1.00 5.14 -2.43
CA ALA A 151 0.33 5.43 -3.70
C ALA A 151 -0.83 6.43 -3.56
N HIS A 152 -1.55 6.40 -2.44
CA HIS A 152 -2.62 7.34 -2.14
C HIS A 152 -2.16 8.81 -1.99
N GLU A 153 -0.92 9.04 -1.56
CA GLU A 153 -0.32 10.36 -1.43
C GLU A 153 0.24 10.87 -2.77
N LEU A 154 0.51 9.96 -3.71
CA LEU A 154 1.03 10.26 -5.03
C LEU A 154 -0.06 10.56 -6.07
N LEU A 155 -1.33 10.34 -5.73
CA LEU A 155 -2.47 10.68 -6.58
C LEU A 155 -2.91 12.11 -6.29
N GLY A 156 -2.79 13.00 -7.27
CA GLY A 156 -3.23 14.40 -7.21
C GLY A 156 -4.36 14.74 -8.19
N HIS A 157 -4.68 16.02 -8.29
CA HIS A 157 -5.73 16.51 -9.21
C HIS A 157 -5.42 16.23 -10.68
N GLU A 158 -4.15 16.33 -11.08
CA GLU A 158 -3.73 16.09 -12.46
C GLU A 158 -4.00 14.63 -12.87
N GLU A 159 -3.63 13.66 -12.03
CA GLU A 159 -3.86 12.24 -12.30
C GLU A 159 -5.36 11.94 -12.38
N VAL A 160 -6.18 12.51 -11.49
CA VAL A 160 -7.64 12.31 -11.52
C VAL A 160 -8.24 12.92 -12.78
N GLN A 161 -7.75 14.08 -13.23
CA GLN A 161 -8.18 14.65 -14.50
C GLN A 161 -7.81 13.74 -15.69
N GLN A 162 -6.62 13.14 -15.69
CA GLN A 162 -6.22 12.16 -16.70
C GLN A 162 -7.10 10.90 -16.67
N LEU A 163 -7.46 10.40 -15.49
CA LEU A 163 -8.40 9.29 -15.32
C LEU A 163 -9.78 9.62 -15.90
N MET A 164 -10.27 10.85 -15.69
CA MET A 164 -11.52 11.31 -16.29
C MET A 164 -11.44 11.41 -17.81
N GLN A 165 -10.30 11.81 -18.37
CA GLN A 165 -10.08 11.79 -19.83
C GLN A 165 -10.09 10.35 -20.39
N LEU A 166 -9.52 9.39 -19.66
CA LEU A 166 -9.59 7.97 -20.04
C LEU A 166 -11.02 7.43 -19.97
N LEU A 167 -11.78 7.81 -18.93
CA LEU A 167 -13.20 7.48 -18.82
C LEU A 167 -13.99 8.09 -19.98
N ALA A 168 -13.78 9.37 -20.30
CA ALA A 168 -14.48 10.05 -21.40
C ALA A 168 -14.29 9.39 -22.77
N LYS A 169 -13.11 8.78 -23.02
CA LYS A 169 -12.86 8.01 -24.24
C LYS A 169 -13.69 6.73 -24.35
N SER A 170 -13.99 6.09 -23.22
CA SER A 170 -14.65 4.77 -23.18
C SER A 170 -16.13 4.83 -22.80
N SER A 171 -16.53 5.85 -22.05
CA SER A 171 -17.88 6.09 -21.51
C SER A 171 -18.14 7.61 -21.41
N PRO A 172 -18.26 8.34 -22.55
CA PRO A 172 -18.34 9.80 -22.57
C PRO A 172 -19.50 10.37 -21.74
N LYS A 173 -20.70 9.80 -21.88
CA LYS A 173 -21.88 10.24 -21.12
C LYS A 173 -21.68 10.13 -19.61
N LEU A 174 -21.11 9.02 -19.15
CA LEU A 174 -20.82 8.81 -17.73
C LEU A 174 -19.76 9.80 -17.22
N ALA A 175 -18.74 10.11 -18.03
CA ALA A 175 -17.73 11.09 -17.64
C ALA A 175 -18.31 12.50 -17.52
N GLU A 176 -19.15 12.92 -18.47
CA GLU A 176 -19.86 14.21 -18.48
C GLU A 176 -20.83 14.34 -17.30
N GLU A 177 -21.57 13.28 -16.98
CA GLU A 177 -22.51 13.26 -15.85
C GLU A 177 -21.79 13.24 -14.50
N LEU A 178 -20.68 12.50 -14.38
CA LEU A 178 -19.98 12.31 -13.11
C LEU A 178 -19.32 13.59 -12.58
N VAL A 179 -18.42 14.18 -13.37
CA VAL A 179 -17.65 15.37 -12.96
C VAL A 179 -17.77 16.48 -14.02
N PRO A 180 -18.15 17.71 -13.64
CA PRO A 180 -18.45 18.19 -12.29
C PRO A 180 -19.92 17.99 -11.85
N GLY A 181 -20.72 17.22 -12.60
CA GLY A 181 -22.17 17.12 -12.41
C GLY A 181 -22.61 16.50 -11.08
N LEU A 182 -22.36 15.20 -10.89
CA LEU A 182 -22.76 14.47 -9.69
C LEU A 182 -21.81 14.69 -8.51
N VAL A 183 -20.52 14.83 -8.78
CA VAL A 183 -19.48 15.08 -7.77
C VAL A 183 -18.41 16.03 -8.30
N SER A 184 -17.74 16.75 -7.40
CA SER A 184 -16.58 17.56 -7.76
C SER A 184 -15.33 16.70 -7.99
N LEU A 185 -14.36 17.22 -8.76
CA LEU A 185 -13.07 16.56 -8.98
C LEU A 185 -12.35 16.25 -7.65
N SER A 186 -12.42 17.16 -6.68
CA SER A 186 -11.85 16.97 -5.34
C SER A 186 -12.55 15.86 -4.53
N THR A 187 -13.85 15.65 -4.73
CA THR A 187 -14.58 14.54 -4.10
C THR A 187 -14.15 13.22 -4.70
N LEU A 188 -14.05 13.15 -6.03
CA LEU A 188 -13.53 11.97 -6.72
C LEU A 188 -12.10 11.66 -6.28
N LEU A 189 -11.22 12.67 -6.18
CA LEU A 189 -9.87 12.51 -5.65
C LEU A 189 -9.87 11.87 -4.26
N LYS A 190 -10.69 12.37 -3.32
CA LYS A 190 -10.79 11.80 -1.96
C LYS A 190 -11.24 10.34 -1.98
N VAL A 191 -12.21 9.99 -2.83
CA VAL A 191 -12.68 8.60 -2.96
C VAL A 191 -11.55 7.70 -3.49
N LEU A 192 -10.85 8.12 -4.54
CA LEU A 192 -9.75 7.34 -5.14
C LEU A 192 -8.56 7.20 -4.17
N GLN A 193 -8.20 8.26 -3.45
CA GLN A 193 -7.16 8.21 -2.41
C GLN A 193 -7.54 7.24 -1.29
N ALA A 194 -8.80 7.24 -0.83
CA ALA A 194 -9.26 6.30 0.19
C ALA A 194 -9.18 4.84 -0.29
N LEU A 195 -9.51 4.56 -1.56
CA LEU A 195 -9.34 3.22 -2.14
C LEU A 195 -7.87 2.80 -2.18
N LEU A 196 -6.99 3.67 -2.69
CA LEU A 196 -5.55 3.41 -2.78
C LEU A 196 -4.89 3.26 -1.40
N GLN A 197 -5.37 3.97 -0.38
CA GLN A 197 -4.88 3.84 0.98
C GLN A 197 -5.11 2.41 1.49
N GLU A 198 -6.18 1.76 1.05
CA GLU A 198 -6.49 0.36 1.34
C GLU A 198 -5.96 -0.62 0.29
N GLN A 199 -5.02 -0.18 -0.54
CA GLN A 199 -4.42 -0.96 -1.63
C GLN A 199 -5.45 -1.48 -2.65
N VAL A 200 -6.59 -0.80 -2.80
CA VAL A 200 -7.59 -1.12 -3.82
C VAL A 200 -7.22 -0.38 -5.12
N PRO A 201 -6.95 -1.11 -6.22
CA PRO A 201 -6.64 -0.49 -7.50
C PRO A 201 -7.78 0.38 -8.04
N VAL A 202 -7.42 1.49 -8.68
CA VAL A 202 -8.36 2.42 -9.33
C VAL A 202 -8.40 2.29 -10.85
N ARG A 203 -7.86 1.18 -11.39
CA ARG A 203 -7.78 0.95 -12.85
C ARG A 203 -9.15 0.83 -13.51
N ASP A 204 -10.14 0.28 -12.80
CA ASP A 204 -11.50 0.10 -13.30
C ASP A 204 -12.32 1.35 -13.02
N ILE A 205 -11.92 2.45 -13.65
CA ILE A 205 -12.53 3.77 -13.46
C ILE A 205 -14.00 3.79 -13.89
N ARG A 206 -14.41 2.90 -14.79
CA ARG A 206 -15.81 2.76 -15.21
C ARG A 206 -16.67 2.25 -14.05
N THR A 207 -16.32 1.11 -13.46
CA THR A 207 -17.08 0.55 -12.33
C THR A 207 -17.09 1.49 -11.13
N ILE A 208 -15.97 2.18 -10.87
CA ILE A 208 -15.88 3.22 -9.84
C ILE A 208 -16.87 4.36 -10.13
N ALA A 209 -16.86 4.91 -11.35
CA ALA A 209 -17.74 5.99 -11.76
C ALA A 209 -19.23 5.61 -11.68
N GLU A 210 -19.60 4.41 -12.14
CA GLU A 210 -20.98 3.90 -12.07
C GLU A 210 -21.45 3.75 -10.61
N ALA A 211 -20.60 3.21 -9.74
CA ALA A 211 -20.90 3.07 -8.32
C ALA A 211 -21.12 4.43 -7.65
N ILE A 212 -20.27 5.41 -7.94
CA ILE A 212 -20.43 6.78 -7.44
C ILE A 212 -21.72 7.40 -7.98
N ALA A 213 -21.99 7.27 -9.28
CA ALA A 213 -23.18 7.87 -9.90
C ALA A 213 -24.50 7.34 -9.30
N ASN A 214 -24.53 6.07 -8.88
CA ASN A 214 -25.70 5.47 -8.24
C ASN A 214 -25.94 5.97 -6.80
N VAL A 215 -24.90 6.41 -6.10
CA VAL A 215 -24.97 6.82 -4.68
C VAL A 215 -24.97 8.34 -4.50
N ALA A 216 -24.30 9.08 -5.38
CA ALA A 216 -24.17 10.53 -5.30
C ALA A 216 -25.51 11.29 -5.17
N PRO A 217 -26.61 10.88 -5.84
CA PRO A 217 -27.92 11.52 -5.66
C PRO A 217 -28.51 11.35 -4.24
N LYS A 218 -28.09 10.31 -3.51
CA LYS A 218 -28.57 9.99 -2.15
C LYS A 218 -27.64 10.53 -1.07
N SER A 219 -26.33 10.59 -1.34
CA SER A 219 -25.33 11.06 -0.39
C SER A 219 -24.12 11.66 -1.10
N GLN A 220 -23.70 12.84 -0.65
CA GLN A 220 -22.48 13.52 -1.07
C GLN A 220 -21.29 13.20 -0.16
N ASP A 221 -21.46 12.31 0.83
CA ASP A 221 -20.39 11.88 1.72
C ASP A 221 -19.40 10.95 0.98
N PRO A 222 -18.10 11.31 0.89
CA PRO A 222 -17.08 10.45 0.30
C PRO A 222 -17.00 9.06 0.95
N ALA A 223 -17.29 8.93 2.26
CA ALA A 223 -17.23 7.62 2.92
C ALA A 223 -18.32 6.66 2.41
N ALA A 224 -19.53 7.18 2.17
CA ALA A 224 -20.61 6.42 1.54
C ALA A 224 -20.26 6.00 0.11
N MET A 225 -19.62 6.89 -0.67
CA MET A 225 -19.14 6.58 -2.02
C MET A 225 -18.06 5.49 -2.01
N VAL A 226 -17.08 5.58 -1.11
CA VAL A 226 -16.02 4.56 -0.96
C VAL A 226 -16.63 3.21 -0.64
N ALA A 227 -17.59 3.13 0.30
CA ALA A 227 -18.25 1.88 0.64
C ALA A 227 -18.97 1.26 -0.58
N ALA A 228 -19.70 2.08 -1.35
CA ALA A 228 -20.39 1.60 -2.54
C ALA A 228 -19.43 1.14 -3.64
N VAL A 229 -18.36 1.89 -3.89
CA VAL A 229 -17.34 1.53 -4.88
C VAL A 229 -16.66 0.22 -4.49
N ARG A 230 -16.31 0.02 -3.22
CA ARG A 230 -15.68 -1.22 -2.75
C ARG A 230 -16.56 -2.44 -2.96
N VAL A 231 -17.87 -2.32 -2.72
CA VAL A 231 -18.83 -3.40 -3.03
C VAL A 231 -18.84 -3.71 -4.53
N SER A 232 -18.88 -2.68 -5.39
CA SER A 232 -18.82 -2.88 -6.84
C SER A 232 -17.50 -3.49 -7.32
N LEU A 233 -16.41 -3.26 -6.58
CA LEU A 233 -15.08 -3.83 -6.83
C LEU A 233 -14.79 -5.13 -6.05
N ALA A 234 -15.78 -5.73 -5.38
CA ALA A 234 -15.62 -6.90 -4.51
C ALA A 234 -14.76 -8.02 -5.12
N ARG A 235 -15.01 -8.36 -6.40
CA ARG A 235 -14.24 -9.38 -7.12
C ARG A 235 -12.76 -9.03 -7.23
N ALA A 236 -12.44 -7.80 -7.60
CA ALA A 236 -11.06 -7.34 -7.77
C ALA A 236 -10.34 -7.26 -6.41
N ILE A 237 -11.02 -6.78 -5.37
CA ILE A 237 -10.48 -6.68 -4.01
C ILE A 237 -10.14 -8.09 -3.50
N VAL A 238 -11.10 -9.02 -3.50
CA VAL A 238 -10.88 -10.36 -2.95
C VAL A 238 -9.88 -11.14 -3.79
N GLN A 239 -9.91 -11.02 -5.13
CA GLN A 239 -8.88 -11.63 -5.98
C GLN A 239 -7.48 -11.06 -5.71
N GLY A 240 -7.36 -9.78 -5.37
CA GLY A 240 -6.08 -9.18 -4.99
C GLY A 240 -5.49 -9.76 -3.69
N ILE A 241 -6.34 -10.27 -2.80
CA ILE A 241 -5.92 -10.77 -1.48
C ILE A 241 -5.64 -12.29 -1.51
N VAL A 242 -6.56 -13.10 -2.04
CA VAL A 242 -6.45 -14.57 -2.03
C VAL A 242 -6.26 -15.19 -3.41
N GLY A 243 -6.15 -14.38 -4.47
CA GLY A 243 -6.04 -14.88 -5.84
C GLY A 243 -7.26 -15.73 -6.24
N LEU A 244 -6.98 -16.91 -6.79
CA LEU A 244 -7.98 -17.85 -7.28
C LEU A 244 -8.46 -18.83 -6.19
N GLU A 245 -7.95 -18.77 -4.96
CA GLU A 245 -8.37 -19.69 -3.90
C GLU A 245 -9.88 -19.57 -3.63
N PRO A 246 -10.66 -20.66 -3.61
CA PRO A 246 -12.11 -20.60 -3.39
C PRO A 246 -12.46 -20.25 -1.95
N GLU A 247 -11.58 -20.61 -1.02
CA GLU A 247 -11.74 -20.37 0.41
C GLU A 247 -11.21 -18.98 0.78
N LEU A 248 -11.91 -18.30 1.68
CA LEU A 248 -11.55 -17.02 2.24
C LEU A 248 -11.43 -17.16 3.76
N PRO A 249 -10.23 -17.40 4.30
CA PRO A 249 -10.01 -17.45 5.74
C PRO A 249 -10.16 -16.05 6.33
N VAL A 250 -11.06 -15.88 7.30
CA VAL A 250 -11.34 -14.58 7.92
C VAL A 250 -11.29 -14.64 9.44
N ILE A 251 -10.81 -13.54 10.01
CA ILE A 251 -10.96 -13.18 11.41
C ILE A 251 -12.26 -12.40 11.53
N THR A 252 -13.08 -12.70 12.53
CA THR A 252 -14.33 -11.96 12.81
C THR A 252 -14.27 -11.29 14.17
N LEU A 253 -15.16 -10.31 14.40
CA LEU A 253 -15.37 -9.76 15.73
C LEU A 253 -16.28 -10.65 16.56
N GLU A 254 -16.11 -10.61 17.87
CA GLU A 254 -17.09 -11.13 18.81
C GLU A 254 -18.42 -10.33 18.66
N PRO A 255 -19.59 -11.00 18.63
CA PRO A 255 -20.86 -10.34 18.29
C PRO A 255 -21.26 -9.18 19.21
N ARG A 256 -20.97 -9.25 20.52
CA ARG A 256 -21.27 -8.16 21.45
C ARG A 256 -20.37 -6.96 21.17
N LEU A 257 -19.09 -7.18 20.88
CA LEU A 257 -18.19 -6.11 20.47
C LEU A 257 -18.67 -5.43 19.18
N GLU A 258 -19.07 -6.20 18.16
CA GLU A 258 -19.60 -5.64 16.91
C GLU A 258 -20.86 -4.80 17.15
N GLN A 259 -21.78 -5.26 18.01
CA GLN A 259 -22.97 -4.48 18.40
C GLN A 259 -22.62 -3.19 19.14
N ILE A 260 -21.66 -3.22 20.07
CA ILE A 260 -21.19 -2.02 20.78
C ILE A 260 -20.65 -0.99 19.78
N LEU A 261 -19.82 -1.42 18.83
CA LEU A 261 -19.26 -0.55 17.80
C LEU A 261 -20.33 0.07 16.90
N LEU A 262 -21.33 -0.72 16.48
CA LEU A 262 -22.45 -0.25 15.67
C LEU A 262 -23.28 0.80 16.44
N ASN A 263 -23.57 0.55 17.71
CA ASN A 263 -24.32 1.48 18.56
C ASN A 263 -23.56 2.81 18.78
N SER A 264 -22.24 2.74 19.00
CA SER A 264 -21.40 3.94 19.15
C SER A 264 -21.36 4.78 17.88
N LEU A 265 -21.30 4.15 16.71
CA LEU A 265 -21.37 4.85 15.41
C LEU A 265 -22.70 5.57 15.18
N GLN A 266 -23.82 4.91 15.52
CA GLN A 266 -25.15 5.52 15.36
C GLN A 266 -25.31 6.77 16.23
N LYS A 267 -24.77 6.75 17.46
CA LYS A 267 -24.79 7.91 18.35
C LYS A 267 -23.93 9.06 17.83
N ALA A 268 -22.73 8.78 17.33
CA ALA A 268 -21.85 9.80 16.74
C ALA A 268 -22.47 10.46 15.49
N GLY A 269 -23.19 9.70 14.66
CA GLY A 269 -23.87 10.21 13.47
C GLY A 269 -25.05 11.15 13.74
N GLN A 270 -25.57 11.21 14.98
CA GLN A 270 -26.69 12.08 15.39
C GLN A 270 -26.21 13.40 16.03
N GLY A 271 -24.93 13.77 15.87
CA GLY A 271 -24.38 14.99 16.46
C GLY A 271 -23.90 14.83 17.90
N GLY A 272 -23.67 13.60 18.36
CA GLY A 272 -22.91 13.36 19.59
C GLY A 272 -21.47 13.86 19.40
N GLU A 273 -21.05 14.82 20.23
CA GLU A 273 -19.69 15.39 20.22
C GLU A 273 -18.61 14.35 20.57
N ASP A 274 -19.01 13.25 21.20
CA ASP A 274 -18.16 12.09 21.43
C ASP A 274 -18.10 11.25 20.15
N GLY A 275 -16.98 11.32 19.43
CA GLY A 275 -16.65 10.37 18.38
C GLY A 275 -16.77 8.91 18.85
N ILE A 276 -16.56 7.95 17.95
CA ILE A 276 -16.67 6.51 18.26
C ILE A 276 -15.85 6.18 19.52
N LEU A 277 -16.54 6.00 20.66
CA LEU A 277 -15.90 5.80 21.95
C LEU A 277 -15.75 4.29 22.17
N LEU A 278 -14.57 3.78 21.86
CA LEU A 278 -14.09 2.52 22.45
C LEU A 278 -13.43 2.86 23.78
N GLU A 279 -13.84 2.19 24.85
CA GLU A 279 -13.11 2.30 26.12
C GLU A 279 -11.65 1.87 25.90
N PRO A 280 -10.64 2.58 26.45
CA PRO A 280 -9.23 2.28 26.21
C PRO A 280 -8.85 0.82 26.46
N GLY A 281 -9.40 0.21 27.52
CA GLY A 281 -9.16 -1.20 27.84
C GLY A 281 -9.75 -2.17 26.79
N MET A 282 -10.90 -1.84 26.19
CA MET A 282 -11.46 -2.64 25.08
C MET A 282 -10.62 -2.49 23.82
N ALA A 283 -10.15 -1.27 23.51
CA ALA A 283 -9.29 -1.02 22.37
C ALA A 283 -7.97 -1.79 22.49
N GLU A 284 -7.32 -1.77 23.66
CA GLU A 284 -6.07 -2.50 23.91
C GLU A 284 -6.27 -4.02 23.79
N LYS A 285 -7.36 -4.56 24.35
CA LYS A 285 -7.72 -5.98 24.20
C LYS A 285 -7.95 -6.38 22.76
N LEU A 286 -8.69 -5.56 22.00
CA LEU A 286 -8.95 -5.81 20.58
C LEU A 286 -7.64 -5.77 19.79
N GLN A 287 -6.79 -4.77 20.01
CA GLN A 287 -5.49 -4.65 19.37
C GLN A 287 -4.64 -5.90 19.60
N ARG A 288 -4.49 -6.35 20.86
CA ARG A 288 -3.73 -7.56 21.18
C ARG A 288 -4.29 -8.79 20.49
N SER A 289 -5.62 -8.97 20.52
CA SER A 289 -6.29 -10.11 19.88
C SER A 289 -6.10 -10.12 18.36
N LEU A 290 -6.13 -8.94 17.71
CA LEU A 290 -5.87 -8.80 16.28
C LEU A 290 -4.42 -9.17 15.93
N VAL A 291 -3.45 -8.72 16.73
CA VAL A 291 -2.02 -9.05 16.52
C VAL A 291 -1.78 -10.55 16.65
N GLU A 292 -2.31 -11.19 17.69
CA GLU A 292 -2.17 -12.64 17.89
C GLU A 292 -2.83 -13.44 16.76
N ALA A 293 -4.03 -13.04 16.32
CA ALA A 293 -4.70 -13.69 15.21
C ALA A 293 -3.95 -13.50 13.87
N ALA A 294 -3.40 -12.30 13.63
CA ALA A 294 -2.59 -12.00 12.46
C ALA A 294 -1.31 -12.84 12.42
N GLN A 295 -0.56 -12.90 13.52
CA GLN A 295 0.66 -13.70 13.62
C GLN A 295 0.43 -15.17 13.28
N ARG A 296 -0.69 -15.75 13.74
CA ARG A 296 -1.07 -17.12 13.39
C ARG A 296 -1.30 -17.31 11.89
N GLN A 297 -1.96 -16.36 11.23
CA GLN A 297 -2.17 -16.44 9.77
C GLN A 297 -0.88 -16.24 8.98
N GLU A 298 -0.04 -15.29 9.40
CA GLU A 298 1.26 -15.03 8.78
C GLU A 298 2.19 -16.24 8.88
N MET A 299 2.21 -16.95 10.02
CA MET A 299 2.95 -18.21 10.19
C MET A 299 2.47 -19.32 9.23
N LEU A 300 1.21 -19.29 8.82
CA LEU A 300 0.63 -20.23 7.84
C LEU A 300 0.84 -19.77 6.39
N GLY A 301 1.47 -18.61 6.17
CA GLY A 301 1.60 -18.00 4.85
C GLY A 301 0.25 -17.60 4.25
N LYS A 302 -0.78 -17.39 5.08
CA LYS A 302 -2.13 -16.98 4.67
C LYS A 302 -2.34 -15.49 4.88
N PRO A 303 -3.16 -14.83 4.04
CA PRO A 303 -3.44 -13.40 4.20
C PRO A 303 -4.24 -13.14 5.48
N VAL A 304 -4.00 -11.98 6.08
CA VAL A 304 -4.70 -11.55 7.30
C VAL A 304 -5.93 -10.74 6.90
N ILE A 305 -7.12 -11.31 7.09
CA ILE A 305 -8.38 -10.68 6.68
C ILE A 305 -9.32 -10.55 7.88
N LEU A 306 -9.73 -9.33 8.19
CA LEU A 306 -10.76 -9.05 9.19
C LEU A 306 -12.10 -8.76 8.48
N LEU A 307 -13.11 -9.58 8.75
CA LEU A 307 -14.44 -9.47 8.17
C LEU A 307 -15.42 -8.87 9.19
N VAL A 308 -16.10 -7.79 8.79
CA VAL A 308 -16.92 -6.96 9.69
C VAL A 308 -18.17 -6.41 9.00
N ALA A 309 -19.10 -5.86 9.78
CA ALA A 309 -20.23 -5.12 9.22
C ALA A 309 -19.81 -3.84 8.48
N GLY A 310 -20.49 -3.55 7.37
CA GLY A 310 -20.20 -2.37 6.52
C GLY A 310 -20.03 -1.04 7.26
N PRO A 311 -20.93 -0.66 8.20
CA PRO A 311 -20.82 0.62 8.90
C PRO A 311 -19.53 0.80 9.73
N VAL A 312 -18.98 -0.28 10.30
CA VAL A 312 -17.77 -0.24 11.13
C VAL A 312 -16.47 -0.42 10.34
N ARG A 313 -16.56 -0.88 9.09
CA ARG A 313 -15.41 -1.31 8.27
C ARG A 313 -14.33 -0.24 8.12
N ALA A 314 -14.71 1.00 7.79
CA ALA A 314 -13.74 2.08 7.58
C ALA A 314 -13.00 2.47 8.87
N MET A 315 -13.71 2.48 10.00
CA MET A 315 -13.09 2.73 11.31
C MET A 315 -12.14 1.60 11.69
N LEU A 316 -12.57 0.35 11.52
CA LEU A 316 -11.75 -0.81 11.83
C LEU A 316 -10.55 -0.95 10.89
N SER A 317 -10.67 -0.54 9.62
CA SER A 317 -9.52 -0.47 8.70
C SER A 317 -8.44 0.49 9.19
N ARG A 318 -8.83 1.69 9.66
CA ARG A 318 -7.86 2.64 10.24
C ARG A 318 -7.24 2.11 11.52
N PHE A 319 -8.05 1.54 12.40
CA PHE A 319 -7.59 0.96 13.66
C PHE A 319 -6.64 -0.23 13.45
N ALA A 320 -7.05 -1.20 12.63
CA ALA A 320 -6.29 -2.41 12.34
C ALA A 320 -4.96 -2.12 11.68
N ARG A 321 -4.88 -1.14 10.75
CA ARG A 321 -3.64 -0.78 10.05
C ARG A 321 -2.54 -0.27 10.99
N LEU A 322 -2.91 0.36 12.10
CA LEU A 322 -1.95 0.80 13.12
C LEU A 322 -1.38 -0.39 13.90
N ALA A 323 -2.18 -1.44 14.09
CA ALA A 323 -1.80 -2.64 14.85
C ALA A 323 -1.10 -3.69 13.98
N VAL A 324 -1.61 -3.92 12.78
CA VAL A 324 -1.21 -4.97 11.84
C VAL A 324 -1.25 -4.38 10.42
N PRO A 325 -0.13 -3.83 9.91
CA PRO A 325 -0.08 -3.17 8.60
C PRO A 325 -0.45 -4.07 7.41
N SER A 326 -0.27 -5.39 7.54
CA SER A 326 -0.60 -6.42 6.55
C SER A 326 -2.09 -6.80 6.52
N MET A 327 -2.90 -6.30 7.46
CA MET A 327 -4.31 -6.70 7.60
C MET A 327 -5.21 -6.01 6.57
N HIS A 328 -6.02 -6.81 5.88
CA HIS A 328 -7.11 -6.34 5.02
C HIS A 328 -8.43 -6.36 5.80
N VAL A 329 -9.18 -5.26 5.78
CA VAL A 329 -10.49 -5.18 6.45
C VAL A 329 -11.60 -5.12 5.41
N LEU A 330 -12.41 -6.18 5.35
CA LEU A 330 -13.50 -6.35 4.39
C LEU A 330 -14.86 -6.24 5.07
N ALA A 331 -15.82 -5.65 4.36
CA ALA A 331 -17.23 -5.73 4.77
C ALA A 331 -17.87 -7.03 4.26
N TYR A 332 -18.91 -7.53 4.94
CA TYR A 332 -19.69 -8.69 4.45
C TYR A 332 -20.17 -8.53 3.00
N GLN A 333 -20.57 -7.32 2.61
CA GLN A 333 -21.04 -7.00 1.26
C GLN A 333 -19.92 -6.99 0.20
N GLU A 334 -18.65 -7.02 0.62
CA GLU A 334 -17.49 -7.04 -0.28
C GLU A 334 -17.04 -8.46 -0.63
N ILE A 335 -17.74 -9.50 -0.13
CA ILE A 335 -17.42 -10.89 -0.40
C ILE A 335 -18.25 -11.37 -1.61
N PRO A 336 -17.63 -11.76 -2.72
CA PRO A 336 -18.34 -12.35 -3.85
C PRO A 336 -19.01 -13.67 -3.49
N ASP A 337 -20.19 -13.95 -4.04
CA ASP A 337 -20.94 -15.21 -3.84
C ASP A 337 -20.14 -16.48 -4.22
N SER A 338 -19.09 -16.33 -5.03
CA SER A 338 -18.23 -17.43 -5.45
C SER A 338 -17.20 -17.87 -4.40
N LYS A 339 -17.10 -17.17 -3.27
CA LYS A 339 -16.11 -17.45 -2.22
C LYS A 339 -16.76 -18.13 -1.03
N GLN A 340 -16.05 -19.12 -0.46
CA GLN A 340 -16.46 -19.80 0.76
C GLN A 340 -15.75 -19.17 1.95
N VAL A 341 -16.51 -18.57 2.86
CA VAL A 341 -15.94 -17.92 4.05
C VAL A 341 -15.68 -18.96 5.13
N THR A 342 -14.44 -19.01 5.62
CA THR A 342 -14.04 -19.86 6.75
C THR A 342 -13.56 -18.98 7.90
N ILE A 343 -14.18 -19.10 9.06
CA ILE A 343 -13.77 -18.33 10.25
C ILE A 343 -12.58 -19.03 10.89
N VAL A 344 -11.42 -18.38 10.88
CA VAL A 344 -10.17 -18.92 11.45
C VAL A 344 -9.90 -18.40 12.87
N ALA A 345 -10.49 -17.26 13.24
CA ALA A 345 -10.42 -16.71 14.58
C ALA A 345 -11.57 -15.73 14.84
N THR A 346 -11.88 -15.53 16.12
CA THR A 346 -12.79 -14.49 16.59
C THR A 346 -12.05 -13.64 17.62
N VAL A 347 -12.03 -12.32 17.44
CA VAL A 347 -11.30 -11.38 18.30
C VAL A 347 -12.24 -10.54 19.15
N GLY A 348 -11.75 -10.06 20.29
CA GLY A 348 -12.57 -9.30 21.25
C GLY A 348 -13.37 -10.17 22.22
N GLN A 349 -12.98 -11.44 22.39
CA GLN A 349 -13.49 -12.28 23.47
C GLN A 349 -12.89 -11.84 24.82
N ASN A 350 -13.69 -11.95 25.89
CA ASN A 350 -13.42 -11.40 27.24
C ASN A 350 -12.04 -11.73 27.82
#